data_AF-A0A6G0AFA0-F1
#
_entry.id   AF-A0A6G0AFA0-F1
#
_cell.length_a   1.000
_cell.length_b   1.000
_cell.length_c   1.000
_cell.angle_alpha   90.00
_cell.angle_beta   90.00
_cell.angle_gamma   90.00
#
_symmetry.space_group_name_H-M   'P 1'
#
loop_
_entity.id
_entity.type
_entity.pdbx_description
1 polymer ?
#
loop_
_entity_poly.entity_id
_entity_poly.type
_entity_poly.pdbx_seq_one_letter_code
_entity_poly.pdbx_strand_id
1 'polypeptide(L)'
;MNSKQKYVILIASILIAAVLIWWLMSGGEVLSKDGVWVEQELSELDKALGLEPQKIFQEKFILGLLPHAAIFSGVVLLASTILFFIFKTKK
;
A
#
# COMPACT_ATOMS: atom_id res chain seq x y z
N MET A 1 -7.79 13.41 -29.66
CA MET A 1 -8.22 12.87 -28.36
C MET A 1 -9.69 13.13 -28.18
N ASN A 2 -10.49 12.07 -28.07
CA ASN A 2 -11.94 12.18 -27.94
C ASN A 2 -12.33 12.77 -26.56
N SER A 3 -13.52 13.35 -26.42
CA SER A 3 -13.96 13.90 -25.11
C SER A 3 -13.93 12.85 -24.01
N LYS A 4 -14.30 11.60 -24.33
CA LYS A 4 -14.20 10.45 -23.40
C LYS A 4 -12.76 10.18 -22.93
N GLN A 5 -11.78 10.25 -23.83
CA GLN A 5 -10.37 10.06 -23.47
C GLN A 5 -9.84 11.20 -22.58
N LYS A 6 -10.30 12.44 -22.80
CA LYS A 6 -9.97 13.58 -21.93
C LYS A 6 -10.50 13.34 -20.51
N TYR A 7 -11.74 12.89 -20.36
CA TYR A 7 -12.31 12.58 -19.06
C TYR A 7 -11.58 11.43 -18.36
N VAL A 8 -11.21 10.36 -19.07
CA VAL A 8 -10.43 9.25 -18.50
C VAL A 8 -9.10 9.75 -17.93
N ILE A 9 -8.34 10.54 -18.71
CA ILE A 9 -7.07 11.09 -18.25
C ILE A 9 -7.28 12.03 -17.05
N LEU A 10 -8.30 12.88 -17.09
CA LEU A 10 -8.60 13.80 -16.00
C LEU A 10 -8.90 13.06 -14.68
N ILE A 11 -9.77 12.05 -14.75
CA ILE A 11 -10.16 11.25 -13.58
C ILE A 11 -8.95 10.49 -13.04
N ALA A 12 -8.15 9.87 -13.91
CA ALA A 12 -6.93 9.16 -13.53
C ALA A 12 -5.95 10.10 -12.79
N SER A 13 -5.72 11.29 -13.34
CA SER A 13 -4.85 12.29 -12.73
C SER A 13 -5.35 12.75 -11.38
N ILE A 14 -6.66 12.96 -11.22
CA ILE A 14 -7.26 13.34 -9.92
C ILE A 14 -7.08 12.22 -8.89
N LEU A 15 -7.31 10.96 -9.26
CA LEU A 15 -7.13 9.82 -8.36
C LEU A 15 -5.68 9.66 -7.91
N ILE A 16 -4.73 9.79 -8.83
CA ILE A 16 -3.29 9.72 -8.50
C ILE A 16 -2.90 10.89 -7.61
N ALA A 17 -3.35 12.11 -7.93
CA ALA A 17 -3.08 13.29 -7.11
C ALA A 17 -3.65 13.16 -5.68
N ALA A 18 -4.87 12.65 -5.54
CA ALA A 18 -5.50 12.43 -4.24
C ALA A 18 -4.70 11.45 -3.38
N VAL A 19 -4.22 10.36 -3.97
CA VAL A 19 -3.41 9.37 -3.26
C VAL A 19 -2.03 9.91 -2.89
N LEU A 20 -1.40 10.71 -3.77
CA LEU A 20 -0.15 11.38 -3.44
C LEU A 20 -0.31 12.38 -2.29
N ILE A 21 -1.39 13.16 -2.28
CA ILE A 21 -1.70 14.09 -1.19
C ILE A 21 -1.89 13.32 0.11
N TRP A 22 -2.67 12.23 0.10
CA TRP A 22 -2.87 11.40 1.28
C TRP A 22 -1.53 10.83 1.78
N TRP A 23 -0.70 10.31 0.87
CA TRP A 23 0.62 9.80 1.24
C TRP A 23 1.52 10.87 1.89
N LEU A 24 1.53 12.09 1.35
CA LEU A 24 2.25 13.22 1.94
C LEU A 24 1.68 13.62 3.31
N MET A 25 0.36 13.61 3.48
CA MET A 25 -0.30 13.89 4.76
C MET A 25 0.02 12.83 5.82
N SER A 26 0.25 11.58 5.42
CA SER A 26 0.73 10.50 6.29
C SER A 26 2.25 10.56 6.54
N GLY A 27 2.89 11.71 6.36
CA GLY A 27 4.32 11.89 6.65
C GLY A 27 5.27 11.33 5.60
N GLY A 28 4.77 10.94 4.43
CA GLY A 28 5.60 10.38 3.36
C GLY A 28 6.22 9.02 3.73
N GLU A 29 5.52 8.24 4.56
CA GLU A 29 6.04 6.97 5.08
C GLU A 29 6.33 5.98 3.95
N VAL A 30 7.61 5.63 3.79
CA VAL A 30 8.10 4.58 2.90
C VAL A 30 8.14 3.24 3.62
N LEU A 31 8.63 3.27 4.86
CA LEU A 31 8.63 2.16 5.81
C LEU A 31 8.05 2.70 7.11
N SER A 32 7.06 2.00 7.66
CA SER A 32 6.50 2.35 8.96
C SER A 32 7.18 1.53 10.04
N LYS A 33 7.54 2.18 11.15
CA LYS A 33 8.09 1.51 12.33
C LYS A 33 6.94 1.15 13.24
N ASP A 34 6.41 -0.05 13.05
CA ASP A 34 5.39 -0.58 13.94
C ASP A 34 6.01 -1.63 14.85
N GLY A 35 5.79 -1.46 16.15
CA GLY A 35 6.18 -2.46 17.12
C GLY A 35 5.18 -3.60 17.13
N VAL A 36 5.66 -4.80 16.83
CA VAL A 36 4.85 -6.01 16.87
C VAL A 36 5.19 -6.77 18.15
N TRP A 37 4.16 -7.10 18.93
CA TRP A 37 4.30 -8.04 20.04
C TRP A 37 4.47 -9.44 19.47
N VAL A 38 5.68 -9.99 19.61
CA VAL A 38 5.98 -11.36 19.17
C VAL A 38 6.09 -12.23 20.41
N GLU A 39 5.36 -13.35 20.42
CA GLU A 39 5.48 -14.38 21.45
C GLU A 39 6.83 -15.08 21.28
N GLN A 40 7.62 -15.09 22.34
CA GLN A 40 8.95 -15.69 22.31
C GLN A 40 8.81 -17.22 22.29
N GLU A 41 9.56 -17.87 21.40
CA GLU A 41 9.62 -19.33 21.41
C GLU A 41 10.27 -19.80 22.72
N LEU A 42 9.50 -20.50 23.54
CA LEU A 42 9.98 -21.13 24.77
C LEU A 42 10.96 -22.24 24.44
N SER A 43 12.06 -22.30 25.20
CA SER A 43 12.96 -23.45 25.23
C SER A 43 12.19 -24.71 25.64
N GLU A 44 12.65 -25.90 25.23
CA GLU A 44 12.01 -27.17 25.63
C GLU A 44 11.98 -27.33 27.16
N LEU A 45 12.98 -26.78 27.86
CA LEU A 45 13.05 -26.75 29.32
C LEU A 45 11.95 -25.87 29.93
N ASP A 46 11.67 -24.71 29.33
CA ASP A 46 10.66 -23.77 29.82
C ASP A 46 9.24 -24.29 29.57
N LYS A 47 9.04 -25.01 28.46
CA LYS A 47 7.80 -25.76 28.18
C LYS A 47 7.58 -26.87 29.21
N ALA A 48 8.64 -27.60 29.57
CA ALA A 48 8.58 -28.65 30.59
C ALA A 48 8.31 -28.10 32.00
N LEU A 49 8.68 -26.85 32.26
CA LEU A 49 8.41 -26.13 33.51
C LEU A 49 7.04 -25.44 33.55
N GLY A 50 6.24 -25.54 32.47
CA GLY A 50 4.90 -24.95 32.39
C GLY A 50 4.91 -23.41 32.35
N LEU A 51 6.01 -22.79 31.94
CA LEU A 51 6.13 -21.34 31.86
C LEU A 51 5.36 -20.80 30.65
N GLU A 52 4.62 -19.72 30.86
CA GLU A 52 3.91 -19.03 29.78
C GLU A 52 4.88 -18.23 28.91
N PRO A 53 4.66 -18.18 27.58
CA PRO A 53 5.54 -17.46 26.67
C PRO A 53 5.46 -15.96 26.93
N GLN A 54 6.62 -15.32 27.08
CA GLN A 54 6.68 -13.87 27.25
C GLN A 54 6.51 -13.17 25.90
N LYS A 55 5.74 -12.08 25.89
CA LYS A 55 5.58 -11.21 24.72
C LYS A 55 6.65 -10.14 24.76
N ILE A 56 7.55 -10.15 23.77
CA ILE A 56 8.57 -9.11 23.61
C ILE A 56 8.11 -8.15 22.52
N PHE A 57 8.18 -6.86 22.81
CA PHE A 57 7.98 -5.81 21.82
C PHE A 57 9.20 -5.75 20.91
N GLN A 58 9.04 -6.15 19.65
CA GLN A 58 10.08 -6.02 18.64
C GLN A 58 9.68 -4.91 17.65
N GLU A 59 10.56 -3.92 17.50
CA GLU A 59 10.43 -2.95 16.41
C GLU A 59 10.66 -3.68 15.08
N LYS A 60 9.63 -3.77 14.25
CA LYS A 60 9.73 -4.29 12.89
C LYS A 60 9.38 -3.19 11.90
N PHE A 61 10.17 -3.11 10.83
CA PHE A 61 9.82 -2.24 9.72
C PHE A 61 8.74 -2.94 8.89
N ILE A 62 7.54 -2.38 8.89
CA ILE A 62 6.43 -2.81 8.05
C ILE A 62 6.38 -1.90 6.82
N LEU A 63 5.84 -2.42 5.71
CA LEU A 63 5.59 -1.63 4.52
C LEU A 63 4.69 -0.45 4.89
N GLY A 64 5.19 0.77 4.69
CA GLY A 64 4.44 1.99 4.95
C GLY A 64 3.31 2.20 3.94
N LEU A 65 2.81 3.42 3.89
CA LEU A 65 1.74 3.76 2.96
C LEU A 65 2.23 3.83 1.50
N LEU A 66 3.53 4.13 1.25
CA LEU A 66 4.05 4.27 -0.12
C LEU A 66 3.88 3.00 -0.98
N PRO A 67 4.27 1.79 -0.55
CA PRO A 67 4.07 0.58 -1.36
C PRO A 67 2.60 0.38 -1.77
N HIS A 68 1.66 0.63 -0.85
CA HIS A 68 0.23 0.52 -1.10
C HIS A 68 -0.27 1.59 -2.09
N ALA A 69 0.14 2.85 -1.89
CA ALA A 69 -0.16 3.98 -2.76
C ALA A 69 0.40 3.78 -4.19
N ALA A 70 1.59 3.20 -4.30
CA ALA A 70 2.24 2.87 -5.56
C ALA A 70 1.49 1.79 -6.33
N ILE A 71 1.08 0.71 -5.65
CA ILE A 71 0.25 -0.36 -6.25
C ILE A 71 -1.07 0.22 -6.76
N PHE A 72 -1.76 1.00 -5.93
CA PHE A 72 -3.01 1.65 -6.32
C PHE A 72 -2.84 2.54 -7.56
N SER A 73 -1.80 3.39 -7.56
CA SER A 73 -1.51 4.27 -8.70
C SER A 73 -1.19 3.49 -9.97
N GLY A 74 -0.48 2.36 -9.84
CA GLY A 74 -0.21 1.44 -10.94
C GLY A 74 -1.49 0.83 -11.52
N VAL A 75 -2.42 0.40 -10.67
CA VAL A 75 -3.74 -0.12 -11.10
C VAL A 75 -4.55 0.97 -11.81
N VAL A 76 -4.59 2.19 -11.26
CA VAL A 76 -5.28 3.33 -11.88
C VAL A 76 -4.70 3.64 -13.26
N LEU A 77 -3.37 3.68 -13.39
CA LEU A 77 -2.70 3.88 -14.68
C LEU A 77 -3.08 2.78 -15.68
N LEU A 78 -2.97 1.51 -15.28
CA LEU A 78 -3.29 0.37 -16.15
C LEU A 78 -4.74 0.40 -16.62
N ALA A 79 -5.69 0.61 -15.70
CA ALA A 79 -7.11 0.73 -16.03
C ALA A 79 -7.39 1.91 -16.97
N SER A 80 -6.73 3.05 -16.72
CA SER A 80 -6.88 4.25 -17.55
C SER A 80 -6.29 4.06 -18.94
N THR A 81 -5.17 3.37 -19.07
CA THR A 81 -4.58 3.01 -20.37
C THR A 81 -5.52 2.09 -21.15
N ILE A 82 -6.10 1.07 -20.51
CA ILE A 82 -7.08 0.18 -21.15
C ILE A 82 -8.28 0.98 -21.66
N LEU A 83 -8.88 1.81 -20.80
CA LEU A 83 -10.02 2.66 -21.16
C LEU A 83 -9.66 3.66 -22.27
N PHE A 84 -8.45 4.22 -22.24
CA PHE A 84 -7.97 5.13 -23.28
C PHE A 84 -7.92 4.47 -24.66
N PHE A 85 -7.45 3.21 -24.73
CA PHE A 85 -7.43 2.44 -25.96
C PHE A 85 -8.83 1.98 -26.40
N ILE A 86 -9.73 1.62 -25.48
CA ILE A 86 -11.12 1.29 -25.80
C ILE A 86 -11.85 2.49 -26.40
N PHE A 87 -11.68 3.68 -25.80
CA PHE A 87 -12.29 4.92 -26.31
C PHE A 87 -11.54 5.55 -27.48
N LYS A 88 -10.46 4.92 -27.95
CA LYS A 88 -9.78 5.33 -29.18
C LYS A 88 -10.69 4.95 -30.34
N THR A 89 -11.53 5.89 -30.76
CA THR A 89 -12.37 5.75 -31.93
C THR A 89 -11.47 5.47 -33.15
N LYS A 90 -11.62 4.29 -33.77
CA LYS A 90 -11.08 4.04 -35.12
C LYS A 90 -12.00 4.77 -36.11
N LYS A 91 -11.77 6.06 -36.30
CA LYS A 91 -12.15 6.70 -37.57
C LYS A 91 -10.95 6.61 -38.49
#